data_AF-A0A7C1GK30-F1
#
_entry.id   AF-A0A7C1GK30-F1
#
_cell.length_a   1.000
_cell.length_b   1.000
_cell.length_c   1.000
_cell.angle_alpha   90.00
_cell.angle_beta   90.00
_cell.angle_gamma   90.00
#
_symmetry.space_group_name_H-M   'P 1'
#
loop_
_entity.id
_entity.type
_entity.pdbx_description
1 polymer ?
#
loop_
_entity_poly.entity_id
_entity_poly.type
_entity_poly.pdbx_seq_one_letter_code
_entity_poly.pdbx_strand_id
1 'polypeptide(L)'
;MGALVSLIAVILLILVALVGVEVLPLQALFGVAIPYAAVIVFLTGFVLKILKWARVPVPFHIPTTCGQQKSLPWIHYSKIENPAGTTGVVARMALEVLLFRSLFRNLKGELHEGPRMAYGWEKWLWLGAIVFHWSLFIVILRHLRLFTQPVPAFVKLINAFDGFLQIGSPHLLISGVTLLLAVLYLLIRRFYVPQVKYISLPADYFPLFLITAIASTGVLMRYFYKVDVIKVKELTVGLATLRPTIPDGIGAMFYVHIFLISTLFAYFPFSKLMHLGGIFLSPTRNLSNNSRVKRHINPWNYPVKVHTYEEYEDEFREKMISAGIPVEKEVEEAKETEEKSEGKE
;
A
#
# COMPACT_ATOMS: atom_id res chain seq x y z
N MET A 1 23.33 4.40 13.26
CA MET A 1 23.87 3.13 12.72
C MET A 1 23.03 2.57 11.57
N GLY A 2 21.70 2.45 11.68
CA GLY A 2 20.89 1.79 10.64
C GLY A 2 21.00 2.35 9.22
N ALA A 3 21.02 3.68 9.07
CA ALA A 3 21.21 4.31 7.75
C ALA A 3 22.56 3.97 7.09
N LEU A 4 23.65 3.92 7.88
CA LEU A 4 24.99 3.61 7.37
C LEU A 4 25.03 2.16 6.87
N VAL A 5 24.47 1.22 7.63
CA VAL A 5 24.37 -0.20 7.22
C VAL A 5 23.61 -0.33 5.91
N SER A 6 22.47 0.35 5.78
CA SER A 6 21.67 0.34 4.56
C SER A 6 22.40 0.96 3.37
N LEU A 7 23.12 2.06 3.56
CA LEU A 7 23.91 2.71 2.51
C LEU A 7 25.05 1.80 2.04
N ILE A 8 25.82 1.23 2.98
CA ILE A 8 26.90 0.28 2.67
C ILE A 8 26.35 -0.91 1.91
N ALA A 9 25.20 -1.47 2.31
CA ALA A 9 24.57 -2.57 1.59
C ALA A 9 24.26 -2.22 0.13
N VAL A 10 23.72 -1.03 -0.14
CA VAL A 10 23.45 -0.58 -1.53
C VAL A 10 24.73 -0.35 -2.32
N ILE A 11 25.76 0.24 -1.71
CA ILE A 11 27.07 0.41 -2.35
C ILE A 11 27.68 -0.95 -2.70
N LEU A 12 27.64 -1.92 -1.79
CA LEU A 12 28.12 -3.28 -2.05
C LEU A 12 27.36 -3.95 -3.20
N LEU A 13 26.04 -3.78 -3.28
CA LEU A 13 25.26 -4.29 -4.41
C LEU A 13 25.73 -3.71 -5.76
N ILE A 14 26.00 -2.40 -5.79
CA ILE A 14 26.53 -1.74 -6.99
C ILE A 14 27.91 -2.31 -7.35
N LEU A 15 28.81 -2.42 -6.37
CA LEU A 15 30.17 -2.93 -6.59
C LEU A 15 30.15 -4.39 -7.06
N VAL A 16 29.29 -5.24 -6.49
CA VAL A 16 29.13 -6.65 -6.91
C VAL A 16 28.69 -6.74 -8.36
N ALA A 17 27.73 -5.91 -8.80
CA ALA A 17 27.30 -5.90 -10.19
C ALA A 17 28.40 -5.36 -11.13
N LEU A 18 29.12 -4.30 -10.73
CA LEU A 18 30.21 -3.75 -11.53
C LEU A 18 31.34 -4.77 -11.71
N VAL A 19 31.84 -5.37 -10.62
CA VAL A 19 32.91 -6.38 -10.66
C VAL A 19 32.45 -7.61 -11.43
N GLY A 20 31.22 -8.07 -11.19
CA GLY A 20 30.68 -9.25 -11.87
C GLY A 20 30.64 -9.10 -13.40
N VAL A 21 30.35 -7.90 -13.90
CA VAL A 21 30.15 -7.65 -15.33
C VAL A 21 31.43 -7.20 -16.03
N GLU A 22 32.23 -6.32 -15.42
CA GLU A 22 33.45 -5.77 -16.02
C GLU A 22 34.67 -6.69 -15.84
N VAL A 23 34.73 -7.45 -14.73
CA VAL A 23 35.92 -8.26 -14.38
C VAL A 23 35.70 -9.76 -14.63
N LEU A 24 34.50 -10.28 -14.34
CA LEU A 24 34.22 -11.73 -14.32
C LEU A 24 33.35 -12.25 -15.49
N PRO A 25 33.23 -11.49 -16.59
CA PRO A 25 32.19 -11.60 -17.63
C PRO A 25 30.90 -12.36 -17.26
N LEU A 26 30.19 -11.97 -16.19
CA LEU A 26 28.98 -12.66 -15.72
C LEU A 26 27.67 -12.06 -16.29
N GLN A 27 27.65 -11.59 -17.54
CA GLN A 27 26.48 -10.91 -18.13
C GLN A 27 25.22 -11.79 -18.10
N ALA A 28 25.36 -13.10 -18.31
CA ALA A 28 24.23 -14.04 -18.25
C ALA A 28 23.62 -14.16 -16.85
N LEU A 29 24.46 -14.14 -15.82
CA LEU A 29 24.00 -14.20 -14.43
C LEU A 29 23.18 -12.94 -14.09
N PHE A 30 23.74 -11.76 -14.36
CA PHE A 30 23.12 -10.48 -14.00
C PHE A 30 21.98 -10.05 -14.94
N GLY A 31 22.06 -10.42 -16.22
CA GLY A 31 21.07 -10.05 -17.24
C GLY A 31 19.92 -11.04 -17.39
N VAL A 32 20.07 -12.29 -16.94
CA VAL A 32 19.07 -13.35 -17.17
C VAL A 32 18.69 -14.08 -15.89
N ALA A 33 19.64 -14.77 -15.25
CA ALA A 33 19.33 -15.66 -14.13
C ALA A 33 18.81 -14.90 -12.89
N ILE A 34 19.48 -13.82 -12.49
CA ILE A 34 19.08 -13.01 -11.34
C ILE A 34 17.72 -12.32 -11.57
N PRO A 35 17.44 -11.68 -12.73
CA PRO A 35 16.12 -11.14 -13.04
C PRO A 35 14.99 -12.17 -12.94
N TYR A 36 15.16 -13.37 -13.50
CA TYR A 36 14.14 -14.43 -13.38
C TYR A 36 13.94 -14.87 -11.93
N ALA A 37 15.02 -15.13 -11.20
CA ALA A 37 14.95 -15.50 -9.79
C ALA A 37 14.23 -14.43 -8.96
N ALA A 38 14.54 -13.15 -9.21
CA ALA A 38 13.90 -12.03 -8.54
C ALA A 38 12.40 -11.93 -8.84
N VAL A 39 11.97 -12.13 -10.08
CA VAL A 39 10.54 -12.14 -10.44
C VAL A 39 9.82 -13.32 -9.78
N ILE A 40 10.42 -14.51 -9.78
CA ILE A 40 9.82 -15.70 -9.12
C ILE A 40 9.67 -15.46 -7.62
N VAL A 41 10.70 -14.96 -6.95
CA VAL A 41 10.67 -14.62 -5.51
C VAL A 41 9.63 -13.54 -5.24
N PHE A 42 9.59 -12.49 -6.07
CA PHE A 42 8.61 -11.41 -5.96
C PHE A 42 7.18 -11.93 -6.06
N LEU A 43 6.83 -12.63 -7.15
CA LEU A 43 5.47 -13.12 -7.40
C LEU A 43 5.04 -14.11 -6.32
N THR A 44 5.88 -15.10 -6.02
CA THR A 44 5.59 -16.12 -5.01
C THR A 44 5.43 -15.50 -3.63
N GLY A 45 6.40 -14.67 -3.21
CA GLY A 45 6.36 -14.00 -1.92
C GLY A 45 5.17 -13.06 -1.78
N PHE A 46 4.83 -12.31 -2.83
CA PHE A 46 3.68 -11.40 -2.84
C PHE A 46 2.38 -12.18 -2.68
N VAL A 47 2.16 -13.22 -3.49
CA VAL A 47 0.96 -14.08 -3.42
C VAL A 47 0.83 -14.73 -2.05
N LEU A 48 1.90 -15.35 -1.54
CA LEU A 48 1.89 -15.98 -0.21
C LEU A 48 1.57 -14.98 0.90
N LYS A 49 2.10 -13.75 0.81
CA LYS A 49 1.81 -12.69 1.79
C LYS A 49 0.35 -12.26 1.76
N ILE A 50 -0.21 -12.05 0.56
CA ILE A 50 -1.61 -11.72 0.35
C ILE A 50 -2.52 -12.83 0.88
N LEU A 51 -2.25 -14.09 0.52
CA LEU A 51 -3.02 -15.23 1.01
C LEU A 51 -2.93 -15.39 2.54
N LYS A 52 -1.76 -15.12 3.12
CA LYS A 52 -1.60 -15.12 4.59
C LYS A 52 -2.51 -14.07 5.23
N TRP A 53 -2.56 -12.85 4.71
CA TRP A 53 -3.40 -11.78 5.24
C TRP A 53 -4.89 -12.00 4.98
N ALA A 54 -5.26 -12.51 3.81
CA ALA A 54 -6.65 -12.80 3.48
C ALA A 54 -7.27 -13.90 4.36
N ARG A 55 -6.43 -14.80 4.91
CA ARG A 55 -6.85 -15.85 5.86
C ARG A 55 -6.96 -15.35 7.30
N VAL A 56 -6.49 -14.14 7.63
CA VAL A 56 -6.59 -13.61 8.99
C VAL A 56 -8.06 -13.26 9.27
N PRO A 57 -8.70 -13.85 10.29
CA PRO A 57 -10.07 -13.51 10.62
C PRO A 57 -10.18 -12.06 11.10
N VAL A 58 -11.27 -11.40 10.73
CA VAL A 58 -11.61 -10.04 11.17
C VAL A 58 -12.84 -10.13 12.07
N PRO A 59 -12.65 -10.41 13.38
CA PRO A 59 -13.78 -10.67 14.29
C PRO A 59 -14.61 -9.42 14.58
N PHE A 60 -14.01 -8.23 14.44
CA PHE A 60 -14.65 -6.96 14.76
C PHE A 60 -14.74 -6.04 13.54
N HIS A 61 -15.88 -5.37 13.45
CA HIS A 61 -16.14 -4.39 12.42
C HIS A 61 -15.58 -3.01 12.85
N ILE A 62 -14.29 -2.77 12.59
CA ILE A 62 -13.48 -1.64 13.11
C ILE A 62 -12.99 -0.62 12.06
N PRO A 63 -13.86 -0.06 11.20
CA PRO A 63 -13.44 0.96 10.25
C PRO A 63 -12.99 2.22 11.00
N THR A 64 -11.83 2.77 10.62
CA THR A 64 -11.46 4.11 11.04
C THR A 64 -12.36 5.09 10.31
N THR A 65 -12.99 6.00 11.06
CA THR A 65 -13.91 7.00 10.53
C THR A 65 -13.48 8.39 10.97
N CYS A 66 -13.51 9.32 10.03
CA CYS A 66 -13.35 10.74 10.30
C CYS A 66 -14.69 11.42 9.97
N GLY A 67 -15.16 12.34 10.82
CA GLY A 67 -16.41 13.07 10.56
C GLY A 67 -17.71 12.31 10.83
N GLN A 68 -18.82 12.96 10.51
CA GLN A 68 -20.16 12.59 10.97
C GLN A 68 -20.65 11.27 10.39
N GLN A 69 -21.10 10.36 11.27
CA GLN A 69 -21.72 9.08 10.89
C GLN A 69 -23.16 9.27 10.41
N LYS A 70 -23.64 8.33 9.58
CA LYS A 70 -25.05 8.31 9.19
C LYS A 70 -25.92 8.06 10.41
N SER A 71 -26.84 8.97 10.68
CA SER A 71 -27.75 8.92 11.83
C SER A 71 -29.15 9.34 11.37
N LEU A 72 -29.58 10.55 11.71
CA LEU A 72 -30.92 11.06 11.41
C LEU A 72 -30.97 11.70 10.01
N PRO A 73 -32.13 11.68 9.31
CA PRO A 73 -32.25 12.16 7.92
C PRO A 73 -31.80 13.62 7.70
N TRP A 74 -31.92 14.46 8.72
CA TRP A 74 -31.56 15.88 8.67
C TRP A 74 -30.09 16.17 9.02
N ILE A 75 -29.35 15.17 9.52
CA ILE A 75 -27.92 15.35 9.85
C ILE A 75 -27.09 14.90 8.65
N HIS A 76 -26.44 15.86 8.00
CA HIS A 76 -25.52 15.58 6.90
C HIS A 76 -24.35 14.71 7.38
N TYR A 77 -24.25 13.51 6.83
CA TYR A 77 -23.17 12.58 7.15
C TYR A 77 -22.08 12.58 6.09
N SER A 78 -20.88 12.19 6.51
CA SER A 78 -19.68 12.19 5.67
C SER A 78 -19.58 10.91 4.85
N LYS A 79 -20.11 10.91 3.61
CA LYS A 79 -20.19 9.70 2.75
C LYS A 79 -18.86 8.99 2.47
N ILE A 80 -17.75 9.73 2.41
CA ILE A 80 -16.41 9.20 2.09
C ILE A 80 -15.61 8.93 3.37
N GLU A 81 -15.64 9.88 4.31
CA GLU A 81 -14.85 9.82 5.54
C GLU A 81 -15.50 8.92 6.60
N ASN A 82 -16.80 8.66 6.48
CA ASN A 82 -17.57 7.79 7.34
C ASN A 82 -18.60 6.99 6.50
N PRO A 83 -18.13 6.08 5.63
CA PRO A 83 -18.94 5.45 4.61
C PRO A 83 -19.90 4.44 5.24
N ALA A 84 -21.21 4.69 5.12
CA ALA A 84 -22.24 3.79 5.61
C ALA A 84 -22.44 2.52 4.74
N GLY A 85 -21.83 2.46 3.56
CA GLY A 85 -21.96 1.35 2.62
C GLY A 85 -20.81 1.25 1.62
N THR A 86 -20.84 0.20 0.79
CA THR A 86 -19.73 -0.22 -0.07
C THR A 86 -19.25 0.85 -1.05
N THR A 87 -20.16 1.60 -1.68
CA THR A 87 -19.78 2.65 -2.64
C THR A 87 -18.91 3.74 -1.99
N GLY A 88 -19.24 4.13 -0.75
CA GLY A 88 -18.44 5.09 0.00
C GLY A 88 -17.06 4.53 0.39
N VAL A 89 -16.97 3.23 0.70
CA VAL A 89 -15.71 2.54 0.95
C VAL A 89 -14.83 2.52 -0.30
N VAL A 90 -15.40 2.19 -1.46
CA VAL A 90 -14.66 2.19 -2.74
C VAL A 90 -14.14 3.60 -3.05
N ALA A 91 -14.96 4.63 -2.89
CA ALA A 91 -14.55 6.03 -3.09
C ALA A 91 -13.44 6.44 -2.11
N ARG A 92 -13.56 6.08 -0.83
CA ARG A 92 -12.51 6.30 0.18
C ARG A 92 -11.22 5.60 -0.24
N MET A 93 -11.27 4.32 -0.55
CA MET A 93 -10.10 3.52 -0.94
C MET A 93 -9.42 4.10 -2.18
N ALA A 94 -10.18 4.54 -3.19
CA ALA A 94 -9.64 5.21 -4.35
C ALA A 94 -8.88 6.50 -3.98
N LEU A 95 -9.45 7.33 -3.11
CA LEU A 95 -8.79 8.57 -2.65
C LEU A 95 -7.58 8.29 -1.75
N GLU A 96 -7.61 7.21 -0.97
CA GLU A 96 -6.45 6.79 -0.17
C GLU A 96 -5.31 6.28 -1.05
N VAL A 97 -5.59 5.48 -2.07
CA VAL A 97 -4.56 4.93 -2.96
C VAL A 97 -4.01 5.99 -3.91
N LEU A 98 -4.89 6.80 -4.53
CA LEU A 98 -4.50 7.74 -5.59
C LEU A 98 -4.04 9.09 -5.07
N LEU A 99 -4.54 9.54 -3.93
CA LEU A 99 -4.32 10.91 -3.43
C LEU A 99 -3.81 10.97 -1.99
N PHE A 100 -3.57 9.84 -1.32
CA PHE A 100 -3.16 9.78 0.09
C PHE A 100 -3.99 10.70 0.99
N ARG A 101 -5.31 10.64 0.83
CA ARG A 101 -6.23 11.61 1.43
C ARG A 101 -6.12 11.70 2.96
N SER A 102 -5.96 10.59 3.66
CA SER A 102 -5.70 10.60 5.11
C SER A 102 -4.41 11.35 5.47
N LEU A 103 -3.34 11.17 4.68
CA LEU A 103 -2.07 11.87 4.89
C LEU A 103 -2.17 13.37 4.61
N PHE A 104 -2.95 13.78 3.62
CA PHE A 104 -3.20 15.20 3.33
C PHE A 104 -3.84 15.93 4.52
N ARG A 105 -4.65 15.21 5.30
CA ARG A 105 -5.37 15.71 6.48
C ARG A 105 -4.61 15.47 7.79
N ASN A 106 -3.35 15.04 7.72
CA ASN A 106 -2.57 14.75 8.90
C ASN A 106 -2.27 16.03 9.68
N LEU A 107 -2.74 16.07 10.94
CA LEU A 107 -2.52 17.16 11.89
C LEU A 107 -1.32 16.82 12.78
N LYS A 108 -0.36 17.72 12.86
CA LYS A 108 0.83 17.64 13.70
C LYS A 108 0.65 18.55 14.91
N GLY A 109 0.65 17.98 16.10
CA GLY A 109 0.73 18.75 17.34
C GLY A 109 2.17 19.24 17.56
N GLU A 110 2.33 20.54 17.75
CA GLU A 110 3.60 21.19 18.09
C GLU A 110 3.42 21.99 19.38
N LEU A 111 4.21 21.65 20.40
CA LEU A 111 4.25 22.41 21.64
C LEU A 111 5.12 23.65 21.40
N HIS A 112 4.49 24.82 21.46
CA HIS A 112 5.19 26.11 21.41
C HIS A 112 5.61 26.53 22.83
N GLU A 113 6.44 27.56 22.97
CA GLU A 113 6.86 28.05 24.29
C GLU A 113 5.63 28.33 25.20
N GLY A 114 5.57 27.64 26.34
CA GLY A 114 4.42 27.64 27.27
C GLY A 114 3.47 26.43 27.11
N PRO A 115 2.33 26.40 27.82
CA PRO A 115 1.35 25.30 27.75
C PRO A 115 0.44 25.40 26.51
N ARG A 116 0.98 25.78 25.35
CA ARG A 116 0.20 25.99 24.11
C ARG A 116 0.55 24.93 23.07
N MET A 117 -0.38 24.00 22.88
CA MET A 117 -0.33 23.02 21.80
C MET A 117 -0.93 23.63 20.53
N ALA A 118 -0.11 23.87 19.52
CA ALA A 118 -0.56 24.26 18.19
C ALA A 118 -0.71 23.02 17.30
N TYR A 119 -1.65 23.07 16.35
CA TYR A 119 -1.84 21.99 15.38
C TYR A 119 -1.56 22.51 13.97
N GLY A 120 -0.50 22.01 13.33
CA GLY A 120 -0.13 22.33 11.96
C GLY A 120 -0.47 21.19 10.99
N TRP A 121 -0.69 21.50 9.71
CA TRP A 121 -0.92 20.47 8.68
C TRP A 121 0.42 19.99 8.08
N GLU A 122 0.66 18.68 7.97
CA GLU A 122 1.88 18.15 7.33
C GLU A 122 1.81 18.09 5.78
N LYS A 123 1.44 19.20 5.12
CA LYS A 123 1.26 19.25 3.66
C LYS A 123 2.52 18.87 2.86
N TRP A 124 3.70 19.16 3.39
CA TRP A 124 4.97 18.87 2.72
C TRP A 124 5.27 17.37 2.66
N LEU A 125 4.94 16.62 3.71
CA LEU A 125 5.07 15.16 3.68
C LEU A 125 4.11 14.57 2.64
N TRP A 126 2.87 15.05 2.61
CA TRP A 126 1.91 14.63 1.60
C TRP A 126 2.41 14.91 0.18
N LEU A 127 2.92 16.12 -0.09
CA LEU A 127 3.44 16.50 -1.39
C LEU A 127 4.64 15.64 -1.81
N GLY A 128 5.62 15.45 -0.92
CA GLY A 128 6.78 14.60 -1.20
C GLY A 128 6.38 13.14 -1.44
N ALA A 129 5.44 12.62 -0.66
CA ALA A 129 4.94 11.26 -0.81
C ALA A 129 4.16 11.07 -2.12
N ILE A 130 3.26 11.99 -2.47
CA ILE A 130 2.42 11.86 -3.67
C ILE A 130 3.26 12.00 -4.94
N VAL A 131 4.20 12.95 -4.98
CA VAL A 131 5.14 13.11 -6.10
C VAL A 131 6.01 11.85 -6.25
N PHE A 132 6.55 11.32 -5.15
CA PHE A 132 7.34 10.09 -5.19
C PHE A 132 6.55 8.92 -5.82
N HIS A 133 5.33 8.66 -5.35
CA HIS A 133 4.55 7.50 -5.82
C HIS A 133 4.05 7.66 -7.25
N TRP A 134 3.57 8.85 -7.64
CA TRP A 134 3.12 9.08 -9.02
C TRP A 134 4.29 9.06 -10.00
N SER A 135 5.43 9.66 -9.66
CA SER A 135 6.62 9.59 -10.51
C SER A 135 7.13 8.16 -10.63
N LEU A 136 7.17 7.38 -9.55
CA LEU A 136 7.52 5.96 -9.60
C LEU A 136 6.54 5.17 -10.50
N PHE A 137 5.23 5.38 -10.34
CA PHE A 137 4.20 4.72 -11.13
C PHE A 137 4.32 5.06 -12.62
N ILE A 138 4.47 6.34 -12.96
CA ILE A 138 4.67 6.80 -14.34
C ILE A 138 5.95 6.20 -14.92
N VAL A 139 7.05 6.20 -14.16
CA VAL A 139 8.31 5.57 -14.59
C VAL A 139 8.11 4.09 -14.90
N ILE A 140 7.44 3.33 -14.03
CA ILE A 140 7.14 1.91 -14.25
C ILE A 140 6.29 1.70 -15.53
N LEU A 141 5.20 2.46 -15.69
CA LEU A 141 4.36 2.36 -16.89
C LEU A 141 5.13 2.64 -18.17
N ARG A 142 6.09 3.57 -18.12
CA ARG A 142 6.92 3.91 -19.27
C ARG A 142 7.98 2.86 -19.57
N HIS A 143 8.46 2.16 -18.55
CA HIS A 143 9.38 1.04 -18.76
C HIS A 143 8.76 -0.07 -19.60
N LEU A 144 7.43 -0.22 -19.60
CA LEU A 144 6.72 -1.18 -20.48
C LEU A 144 7.11 -1.04 -21.96
N ARG A 145 7.51 0.16 -22.43
CA ARG A 145 7.98 0.37 -23.81
C ARG A 145 9.17 -0.52 -24.18
N LEU A 146 9.98 -0.92 -23.20
CA LEU A 146 11.15 -1.79 -23.35
C LEU A 146 10.76 -3.27 -23.35
N PHE A 147 9.62 -3.64 -22.76
CA PHE A 147 9.16 -5.03 -22.66
C PHE A 147 8.15 -5.42 -23.75
N THR A 148 7.59 -4.45 -24.47
CA THR A 148 6.53 -4.69 -25.48
C THR A 148 6.92 -4.22 -26.88
N GLN A 149 6.57 -5.02 -27.89
CA GLN A 149 6.62 -4.65 -29.30
C GLN A 149 5.38 -5.21 -30.02
N PRO A 150 4.46 -4.37 -30.56
CA PRO A 150 4.49 -2.92 -30.59
C PRO A 150 4.27 -2.26 -29.22
N VAL A 151 4.72 -1.00 -29.05
CA VAL A 151 4.52 -0.24 -27.81
C VAL A 151 3.04 0.19 -27.68
N PRO A 152 2.36 -0.09 -26.56
CA PRO A 152 0.96 0.30 -26.34
C PRO A 152 0.72 1.82 -26.46
N ALA A 153 -0.46 2.19 -26.97
CA ALA A 153 -0.81 3.60 -27.22
C ALA A 153 -0.78 4.47 -25.95
N PHE A 154 -1.29 3.96 -24.82
CA PHE A 154 -1.28 4.71 -23.56
C PHE A 154 0.15 5.01 -23.06
N VAL A 155 1.11 4.11 -23.30
CA VAL A 155 2.53 4.33 -22.95
C VAL A 155 3.13 5.46 -23.79
N LYS A 156 2.78 5.52 -25.09
CA LYS A 156 3.20 6.62 -25.98
C LYS A 156 2.64 7.96 -25.49
N LEU A 157 1.37 7.99 -25.11
CA LEU A 157 0.70 9.19 -24.57
C LEU A 157 1.39 9.69 -23.30
N ILE A 158 1.61 8.80 -22.32
CA ILE A 158 2.31 9.13 -21.07
C ILE A 158 3.72 9.68 -21.37
N ASN A 159 4.44 9.05 -22.31
CA ASN A 159 5.78 9.48 -22.67
C ASN A 159 5.79 10.88 -23.33
N ALA A 160 4.76 11.23 -24.10
CA ALA A 160 4.64 12.56 -24.71
C ALA A 160 4.39 13.64 -23.64
N PHE A 161 3.47 13.39 -22.70
CA PHE A 161 3.22 14.32 -21.59
C PHE A 161 4.45 14.49 -20.67
N ASP A 162 5.11 13.39 -20.34
CA ASP A 162 6.25 13.42 -19.41
C ASP A 162 7.50 14.10 -20.00
N GLY A 163 7.63 14.10 -21.32
CA GLY A 163 8.69 14.78 -22.07
C GLY A 163 8.27 16.11 -22.70
N PHE A 164 7.09 16.65 -22.35
CA PHE A 164 6.49 17.80 -23.04
C PHE A 164 7.34 19.07 -22.98
N LEU A 165 8.14 19.25 -21.93
CA LEU A 165 9.03 20.41 -21.81
C LEU A 165 10.12 20.43 -22.90
N GLN A 166 10.38 19.29 -23.56
CA GLN A 166 11.36 19.14 -24.64
C GLN A 166 12.78 19.65 -24.33
N ILE A 167 13.11 19.83 -23.05
CA ILE A 167 14.40 20.33 -22.58
C ILE A 167 15.49 19.26 -22.83
N GLY A 168 16.55 19.62 -23.56
CA GLY A 168 17.70 18.75 -23.82
C GLY A 168 17.47 17.67 -24.89
N SER A 169 18.56 16.99 -25.28
CA SER A 169 18.56 15.87 -26.23
C SER A 169 19.35 14.69 -25.65
N PRO A 170 18.69 13.57 -25.25
CA PRO A 170 17.26 13.28 -25.35
C PRO A 170 16.40 14.13 -24.39
N HIS A 171 15.12 14.34 -24.73
CA HIS A 171 14.20 15.14 -23.91
C HIS A 171 14.17 14.68 -22.45
N LEU A 172 14.28 15.68 -21.56
CA LEU A 172 14.20 15.52 -20.13
C LEU A 172 12.80 15.05 -19.73
N LEU A 173 12.80 14.05 -18.87
CA LEU A 173 11.63 13.39 -18.35
C LEU A 173 11.32 13.90 -16.95
N ILE A 174 10.17 14.53 -16.80
CA ILE A 174 9.76 15.13 -15.53
C ILE A 174 9.69 14.06 -14.45
N SER A 175 9.08 12.90 -14.74
CA SER A 175 8.95 11.78 -13.80
C SER A 175 10.30 11.25 -13.30
N GLY A 176 11.35 11.24 -14.13
CA GLY A 176 12.68 10.78 -13.72
C GLY A 176 13.33 11.74 -12.71
N VAL A 177 13.26 13.05 -12.98
CA VAL A 177 13.83 14.07 -12.10
C VAL A 177 13.02 14.19 -10.82
N THR A 178 11.69 14.24 -10.91
CA THR A 178 10.82 14.35 -9.74
C THR A 178 10.86 13.11 -8.86
N LEU A 179 11.03 11.90 -9.42
CA LEU A 179 11.27 10.69 -8.63
C LEU A 179 12.53 10.82 -7.77
N LEU A 180 13.64 11.25 -8.37
CA LEU A 180 14.91 11.42 -7.66
C LEU A 180 14.83 12.51 -6.60
N LEU A 181 14.24 13.67 -6.92
CA LEU A 181 14.06 14.76 -5.96
C LEU A 181 13.13 14.35 -4.80
N ALA A 182 12.04 13.64 -5.08
CA ALA A 182 11.09 13.24 -4.06
C ALA A 182 11.65 12.14 -3.13
N VAL A 183 12.39 11.15 -3.66
CA VAL A 183 13.04 10.14 -2.81
C VAL A 183 14.12 10.77 -1.93
N LEU A 184 14.90 11.71 -2.47
CA LEU A 184 15.88 12.47 -1.69
C LEU A 184 15.21 13.32 -0.61
N TYR A 185 14.11 14.01 -0.93
CA TYR A 185 13.33 14.76 0.06
C TYR A 185 12.84 13.87 1.21
N LEU A 186 12.25 12.70 0.91
CA LEU A 186 11.76 11.77 1.92
C LEU A 186 12.89 11.18 2.77
N LEU A 187 14.05 10.91 2.15
CA LEU A 187 15.24 10.44 2.84
C LEU A 187 15.84 11.52 3.76
N ILE A 188 15.98 12.76 3.27
CA ILE A 188 16.42 13.91 4.06
C ILE A 188 15.46 14.13 5.24
N ARG A 189 14.15 14.15 5.01
CA ARG A 189 13.15 14.28 6.10
C ARG A 189 13.38 13.23 7.20
N ARG A 190 13.72 11.99 6.84
CA ARG A 190 14.01 10.91 7.79
C ARG A 190 15.28 11.14 8.62
N PHE A 191 16.25 11.90 8.12
CA PHE A 191 17.45 12.28 8.85
C PHE A 191 17.26 13.50 9.75
N TYR A 192 16.47 14.48 9.29
CA TYR A 192 16.34 15.77 9.98
C TYR A 192 15.22 15.79 11.03
N VAL A 193 14.13 15.06 10.85
CA VAL A 193 13.02 15.03 11.82
C VAL A 193 13.37 14.07 12.97
N PRO A 194 13.61 14.56 14.20
CA PRO A 194 14.15 13.73 15.29
C PRO A 194 13.27 12.53 15.64
N GLN A 195 11.95 12.74 15.69
CA GLN A 195 10.97 11.69 16.01
C GLN A 195 11.01 10.57 14.97
N VAL A 196 11.11 10.93 13.69
CA VAL A 196 11.17 9.96 12.58
C VAL A 196 12.50 9.23 12.60
N LYS A 197 13.60 9.94 12.81
CA LYS A 197 14.95 9.35 12.91
C LYS A 197 15.03 8.33 14.05
N TYR A 198 14.44 8.67 15.20
CA TYR A 198 14.45 7.82 16.39
C TYR A 198 13.75 6.47 16.15
N ILE A 199 12.61 6.47 15.47
CA ILE A 199 11.84 5.24 15.18
C ILE A 199 12.28 4.52 13.89
N SER A 200 13.27 5.06 13.16
CA SER A 200 13.67 4.50 11.86
C SER A 200 14.64 3.32 12.02
N LEU A 201 14.29 2.20 11.38
CA LEU A 201 15.10 0.99 11.35
C LEU A 201 15.94 0.92 10.05
N PRO A 202 16.97 0.06 9.96
CA PRO A 202 17.70 -0.16 8.70
C PRO A 202 16.77 -0.50 7.51
N ALA A 203 15.69 -1.26 7.79
CA ALA A 203 14.67 -1.61 6.79
C ALA A 203 13.87 -0.40 6.24
N ASP A 204 13.91 0.76 6.91
CA ASP A 204 13.30 2.01 6.45
C ASP A 204 14.22 2.84 5.54
N TYR A 205 15.54 2.70 5.71
CA TYR A 205 16.54 3.40 4.91
C TYR A 205 16.89 2.62 3.64
N PHE A 206 17.00 1.30 3.73
CA PHE A 206 17.41 0.45 2.61
C PHE A 206 16.59 0.66 1.33
N PRO A 207 15.24 0.64 1.34
CA PRO A 207 14.46 0.87 0.12
C PRO A 207 14.64 2.26 -0.45
N LEU A 208 14.81 3.28 0.40
CA LEU A 208 15.01 4.66 -0.05
C LEU A 208 16.36 4.81 -0.76
N PHE A 209 17.43 4.26 -0.19
CA PHE A 209 18.75 4.24 -0.84
C PHE A 209 18.74 3.41 -2.12
N LEU A 210 18.10 2.24 -2.11
CA LEU A 210 18.00 1.37 -3.29
C LEU A 210 17.24 2.06 -4.43
N ILE A 211 16.09 2.68 -4.16
CA ILE A 211 15.31 3.41 -5.16
C ILE A 211 16.06 4.66 -5.64
N THR A 212 16.81 5.33 -4.76
CA THR A 212 17.70 6.44 -5.15
C THR A 212 18.75 5.95 -6.14
N ALA A 213 19.43 4.84 -5.84
CA ALA A 213 20.42 4.25 -6.75
C ALA A 213 19.82 3.81 -8.09
N ILE A 214 18.62 3.20 -8.08
CA ILE A 214 17.89 2.81 -9.30
C ILE A 214 17.55 4.06 -10.13
N ALA A 215 16.98 5.10 -9.51
CA ALA A 215 16.64 6.33 -10.20
C ALA A 215 17.88 7.04 -10.76
N SER A 216 18.95 7.14 -9.96
CA SER A 216 20.23 7.73 -10.38
C SER A 216 20.86 6.97 -11.54
N THR A 217 20.96 5.64 -11.47
CA THR A 217 21.50 4.82 -12.57
C THR A 217 20.65 4.96 -13.84
N GLY A 218 19.31 5.01 -13.74
CA GLY A 218 18.42 5.26 -14.88
C GLY A 218 18.62 6.62 -15.54
N VAL A 219 18.76 7.69 -14.74
CA VAL A 219 19.06 9.05 -15.22
C VAL A 219 20.44 9.08 -15.88
N LEU A 220 21.45 8.49 -15.24
CA LEU A 220 22.81 8.41 -15.77
C LEU A 220 22.87 7.70 -17.12
N MET A 221 22.22 6.54 -17.25
CA MET A 221 22.18 5.79 -18.51
C MET A 221 21.52 6.58 -19.65
N ARG A 222 20.46 7.33 -19.34
CA ARG A 222 19.71 8.07 -20.37
C ARG A 222 20.42 9.32 -20.86
N TYR A 223 20.98 10.13 -19.96
CA TYR A 223 21.48 11.46 -20.32
C TYR A 223 23.00 11.53 -20.46
N PHE A 224 23.74 10.67 -19.74
CA PHE A 224 25.21 10.74 -19.68
C PHE A 224 25.87 9.59 -20.44
N TYR A 225 25.60 8.34 -20.08
CA TYR A 225 26.23 7.17 -20.72
C TYR A 225 25.60 6.80 -22.07
N LYS A 226 24.35 7.21 -22.33
CA LYS A 226 23.61 6.97 -23.59
C LYS A 226 23.66 5.51 -24.04
N VAL A 227 23.22 4.62 -23.17
CA VAL A 227 23.16 3.18 -23.44
C VAL A 227 22.33 2.88 -24.69
N ASP A 228 22.74 1.88 -25.48
CA ASP A 228 22.03 1.43 -26.67
C ASP A 228 20.66 0.82 -26.30
N VAL A 229 19.61 1.61 -26.54
CA VAL A 229 18.23 1.25 -26.21
C VAL A 229 17.71 0.08 -27.05
N ILE A 230 18.25 -0.14 -28.26
CA ILE A 230 17.83 -1.24 -29.13
C ILE A 230 18.26 -2.56 -28.50
N LYS A 231 19.52 -2.65 -28.07
CA LYS A 231 20.08 -3.83 -27.39
C LYS A 231 19.42 -4.07 -26.03
N VAL A 232 19.18 -3.01 -25.26
CA VAL A 232 18.40 -3.13 -24.01
C VAL A 232 17.03 -3.73 -24.29
N LYS A 233 16.34 -3.24 -25.33
CA LYS A 233 15.02 -3.73 -25.72
C LYS A 233 15.04 -5.18 -26.19
N GLU A 234 16.06 -5.58 -26.94
CA GLU A 234 16.24 -6.97 -27.37
C GLU A 234 16.30 -7.91 -26.16
N LEU A 235 17.17 -7.61 -25.18
CA LEU A 235 17.26 -8.38 -23.95
C LEU A 235 15.94 -8.37 -23.16
N THR A 236 15.31 -7.21 -22.94
CA THR A 236 14.10 -7.13 -22.10
C THR A 236 12.88 -7.78 -22.75
N VAL A 237 12.74 -7.72 -24.09
CA VAL A 237 11.71 -8.49 -24.81
C VAL A 237 12.04 -9.99 -24.78
N GLY A 238 13.31 -10.37 -24.92
CA GLY A 238 13.74 -11.76 -24.76
C GLY A 238 13.39 -12.33 -23.37
N LEU A 239 13.62 -11.54 -22.30
CA LEU A 239 13.19 -11.90 -20.94
C LEU A 239 11.67 -12.05 -20.84
N ALA A 240 10.91 -11.09 -21.38
CA ALA A 240 9.44 -11.13 -21.33
C ALA A 240 8.83 -12.30 -22.13
N THR A 241 9.49 -12.73 -23.21
CA THR A 241 9.07 -13.84 -24.08
C THR A 241 9.68 -15.19 -23.70
N LEU A 242 10.41 -15.26 -22.58
CA LEU A 242 11.11 -16.45 -22.10
C LEU A 242 12.14 -17.02 -23.09
N ARG A 243 12.71 -16.15 -23.93
CA ARG A 243 13.76 -16.44 -24.92
C ARG A 243 14.89 -15.42 -24.76
N PRO A 244 15.64 -15.45 -23.65
CA PRO A 244 16.65 -14.44 -23.37
C PRO A 244 17.82 -14.57 -24.37
N THR A 245 18.18 -13.45 -24.97
CA THR A 245 19.46 -13.25 -25.67
C THR A 245 20.25 -12.17 -24.95
N ILE A 246 21.58 -12.25 -24.97
CA ILE A 246 22.45 -11.25 -24.34
C ILE A 246 23.17 -10.51 -25.46
N PRO A 247 22.69 -9.33 -25.86
CA PRO A 247 23.37 -8.51 -26.85
C PRO A 247 24.70 -7.97 -26.31
N ASP A 248 25.74 -8.01 -27.15
CA ASP A 248 27.04 -7.46 -26.80
C ASP A 248 27.01 -5.92 -26.75
N GLY A 249 27.75 -5.34 -25.81
CA GLY A 249 27.98 -3.89 -25.76
C GLY A 249 26.82 -3.04 -25.20
N ILE A 250 26.00 -3.59 -24.30
CA ILE A 250 25.00 -2.79 -23.55
C ILE A 250 25.67 -1.87 -22.50
N GLY A 251 26.83 -2.27 -21.96
CA GLY A 251 27.59 -1.54 -20.95
C GLY A 251 27.19 -1.86 -19.50
N ALA A 252 28.14 -1.81 -18.56
CA ALA A 252 27.93 -2.29 -17.19
C ALA A 252 26.87 -1.51 -16.40
N MET A 253 26.67 -0.21 -16.67
CA MET A 253 25.65 0.58 -15.96
C MET A 253 24.24 0.03 -16.11
N PHE A 254 23.92 -0.61 -17.24
CA PHE A 254 22.64 -1.30 -17.42
C PHE A 254 22.52 -2.53 -16.53
N TYR A 255 23.58 -3.35 -16.44
CA TYR A 255 23.58 -4.53 -15.60
C TYR A 255 23.51 -4.18 -14.11
N VAL A 256 24.17 -3.08 -13.70
CA VAL A 256 23.97 -2.51 -12.36
C VAL A 256 22.50 -2.13 -12.15
N HIS A 257 21.90 -1.40 -13.09
CA HIS A 257 20.51 -0.95 -12.97
C HIS A 257 19.52 -2.11 -12.85
N ILE A 258 19.59 -3.11 -13.75
CA ILE A 258 18.71 -4.28 -13.72
C ILE A 258 18.95 -5.14 -12.47
N PHE A 259 20.19 -5.23 -11.97
CA PHE A 259 20.51 -5.92 -10.72
C PHE A 259 19.90 -5.23 -9.50
N LEU A 260 19.95 -3.90 -9.44
CA LEU A 260 19.31 -3.14 -8.35
C LEU A 260 17.79 -3.30 -8.40
N ILE A 261 17.18 -3.28 -9.58
CA ILE A 261 15.73 -3.56 -9.75
C ILE A 261 15.40 -5.00 -9.32
N SER A 262 16.22 -5.97 -9.72
CA SER A 262 16.04 -7.37 -9.33
C SER A 262 16.14 -7.53 -7.81
N THR A 263 17.08 -6.82 -7.18
CA THR A 263 17.19 -6.77 -5.72
C THR A 263 15.95 -6.15 -5.08
N LEU A 264 15.43 -5.06 -5.64
CA LEU A 264 14.19 -4.44 -5.16
C LEU A 264 13.02 -5.42 -5.22
N PHE A 265 12.88 -6.17 -6.31
CA PHE A 265 11.82 -7.17 -6.50
C PHE A 265 11.96 -8.34 -5.51
N ALA A 266 13.16 -8.89 -5.37
CA ALA A 266 13.43 -9.96 -4.42
C ALA A 266 13.19 -9.54 -2.96
N TYR A 267 13.53 -8.29 -2.61
CA TYR A 267 13.33 -7.72 -1.28
C TYR A 267 11.86 -7.34 -0.99
N PHE A 268 11.10 -6.97 -2.03
CA PHE A 268 9.75 -6.42 -1.91
C PHE A 268 8.81 -7.22 -0.98
N PRO A 269 8.60 -8.55 -1.17
CA PRO A 269 7.59 -9.30 -0.40
C PRO A 269 7.91 -9.44 1.10
N PHE A 270 9.16 -9.20 1.49
CA PHE A 270 9.64 -9.30 2.86
C PHE A 270 9.70 -7.95 3.58
N SER A 271 9.27 -6.87 2.91
CA SER A 271 9.51 -5.51 3.36
C SER A 271 8.23 -4.69 3.57
N LYS A 272 8.41 -3.45 4.05
CA LYS A 272 7.34 -2.45 4.16
C LYS A 272 6.76 -2.04 2.80
N LEU A 273 7.37 -2.41 1.67
CA LEU A 273 6.85 -2.16 0.32
C LEU A 273 5.56 -2.93 0.04
N MET A 274 5.28 -4.01 0.79
CA MET A 274 4.02 -4.75 0.71
C MET A 274 2.78 -3.92 1.09
N HIS A 275 2.93 -2.67 1.55
CA HIS A 275 1.82 -1.73 1.67
C HIS A 275 1.06 -1.55 0.34
N LEU A 276 1.71 -1.76 -0.81
CA LEU A 276 1.07 -1.76 -2.14
C LEU A 276 -0.14 -2.69 -2.21
N GLY A 277 -0.02 -3.91 -1.67
CA GLY A 277 -1.12 -4.87 -1.60
C GLY A 277 -1.88 -4.81 -0.26
N GLY A 278 -1.16 -4.56 0.84
CA GLY A 278 -1.71 -4.57 2.19
C GLY A 278 -2.79 -3.53 2.44
N ILE A 279 -2.77 -2.39 1.73
CA ILE A 279 -3.80 -1.35 1.88
C ILE A 279 -5.22 -1.88 1.62
N PHE A 280 -5.39 -2.81 0.67
CA PHE A 280 -6.69 -3.38 0.30
C PHE A 280 -7.24 -4.38 1.32
N LEU A 281 -6.38 -4.92 2.18
CA LEU A 281 -6.73 -5.92 3.19
C LEU A 281 -6.83 -5.34 4.61
N SER A 282 -6.70 -4.02 4.76
CA SER A 282 -6.75 -3.36 6.07
C SER A 282 -8.20 -3.15 6.54
N PRO A 283 -8.68 -3.85 7.59
CA PRO A 283 -10.07 -3.74 8.07
C PRO A 283 -10.48 -2.32 8.47
N THR A 284 -9.51 -1.54 8.95
CA THR A 284 -9.69 -0.13 9.31
C THR A 284 -10.04 0.76 8.12
N ARG A 285 -9.75 0.34 6.89
CA ARG A 285 -9.94 1.17 5.69
C ARG A 285 -10.98 0.59 4.74
N ASN A 286 -11.00 -0.74 4.57
CA ASN A 286 -11.83 -1.43 3.58
C ASN A 286 -13.23 -1.85 4.10
N LEU A 287 -13.59 -1.47 5.33
CA LEU A 287 -14.90 -1.73 5.91
C LEU A 287 -15.80 -0.48 5.92
N SER A 288 -17.12 -0.69 5.85
CA SER A 288 -18.14 0.38 5.89
C SER A 288 -18.65 0.61 7.31
N ASN A 289 -18.71 1.84 7.84
CA ASN A 289 -19.24 2.09 9.18
C ASN A 289 -20.75 1.86 9.29
N ASN A 290 -21.14 0.59 9.52
CA ASN A 290 -22.52 0.16 9.63
C ASN A 290 -22.77 -0.68 10.91
N SER A 291 -21.85 -0.68 11.87
CA SER A 291 -21.97 -1.44 13.11
C SER A 291 -23.21 -1.08 13.95
N ARG A 292 -23.78 0.12 13.74
CA ARG A 292 -25.02 0.60 14.37
C ARG A 292 -26.30 0.25 13.60
N VAL A 293 -26.17 -0.21 12.35
CA VAL A 293 -27.30 -0.47 11.44
C VAL A 293 -27.45 -1.96 11.16
N LYS A 294 -26.34 -2.68 11.13
CA LYS A 294 -26.30 -4.12 10.88
C LYS A 294 -25.70 -4.83 12.09
N ARG A 295 -26.40 -5.86 12.57
CA ARG A 295 -25.84 -6.80 13.54
C ARG A 295 -24.76 -7.62 12.85
N HIS A 296 -23.52 -7.49 13.32
CA HIS A 296 -22.40 -8.31 12.87
C HIS A 296 -22.21 -9.44 13.88
N ILE A 297 -22.46 -10.66 13.43
CA ILE A 297 -22.27 -11.86 14.25
C ILE A 297 -20.89 -12.40 13.93
N ASN A 298 -20.06 -12.55 14.96
CA ASN A 298 -18.75 -13.16 14.82
C ASN A 298 -18.94 -14.67 14.51
N PRO A 299 -18.45 -15.19 13.36
CA PRO A 299 -18.58 -16.60 13.01
C PRO A 299 -17.90 -17.56 14.01
N TRP A 300 -17.00 -17.03 14.84
CA TRP A 300 -16.25 -17.78 15.86
C TRP A 300 -16.93 -17.77 17.24
N ASN A 301 -18.13 -17.20 17.36
CA ASN A 301 -18.89 -17.27 18.62
C ASN A 301 -19.34 -18.72 18.85
N TYR A 302 -18.93 -19.29 19.98
CA TYR A 302 -19.45 -20.58 20.45
C TYR A 302 -20.90 -20.40 20.96
N PRO A 303 -21.73 -21.46 20.94
CA PRO A 303 -23.07 -21.38 21.51
C PRO A 303 -22.95 -21.13 23.01
N VAL A 304 -23.40 -19.95 23.44
CA VAL A 304 -23.54 -19.61 24.85
C VAL A 304 -24.99 -19.83 25.21
N LYS A 305 -25.27 -20.53 26.32
CA LYS A 305 -26.62 -20.56 26.89
C LYS A 305 -26.95 -19.13 27.32
N VAL A 306 -27.85 -18.48 26.57
CA VAL A 306 -28.35 -17.14 26.89
C VAL A 306 -29.69 -17.29 27.59
N HIS A 307 -29.98 -16.38 28.52
CA HIS A 307 -31.33 -16.19 29.04
C HIS A 307 -32.03 -15.21 28.11
N THR A 308 -33.00 -15.67 27.34
CA THR A 308 -33.69 -14.81 26.37
C THR A 308 -34.59 -13.80 27.10
N TYR A 309 -35.00 -12.73 26.41
CA TYR A 309 -35.98 -11.82 26.99
C TYR A 309 -37.29 -12.55 27.30
N GLU A 310 -37.71 -13.49 26.45
CA GLU A 310 -38.91 -14.32 26.68
C GLU A 310 -38.78 -15.15 27.96
N GLU A 311 -37.66 -15.87 28.14
CA GLU A 311 -37.41 -16.66 29.36
C GLU A 311 -37.33 -15.78 30.62
N TYR A 312 -36.76 -14.57 30.49
CA TYR A 312 -36.70 -13.59 31.58
C TYR A 312 -38.08 -13.02 31.90
N GLU A 313 -38.86 -12.69 30.87
CA GLU A 313 -40.22 -12.20 31.01
C GLU A 313 -41.10 -13.26 31.65
N ASP A 314 -41.01 -14.52 31.26
CA ASP A 314 -41.77 -15.63 31.85
C ASP A 314 -41.42 -15.83 33.34
N GLU A 315 -40.13 -15.77 33.70
CA GLU A 315 -39.67 -15.93 35.10
C GLU A 315 -40.07 -14.75 36.00
N PHE A 316 -40.03 -13.52 35.47
CA PHE A 316 -40.19 -12.29 36.27
C PHE A 316 -41.48 -11.53 35.97
N ARG A 317 -42.39 -12.06 35.15
CA ARG A 317 -43.62 -11.43 34.65
C ARG A 317 -44.40 -10.69 35.73
N GLU A 318 -44.77 -11.39 36.79
CA GLU A 318 -45.58 -10.85 37.88
C GLU A 318 -44.86 -9.72 38.61
N LYS A 319 -43.55 -9.85 38.80
CA LYS A 319 -42.71 -8.82 39.43
C LYS A 319 -42.58 -7.60 38.52
N MET A 320 -42.43 -7.81 37.21
CA MET A 320 -42.39 -6.73 36.23
C MET A 320 -43.70 -5.93 36.20
N ILE A 321 -44.84 -6.62 36.14
CA ILE A 321 -46.17 -5.99 36.19
C ILE A 321 -46.35 -5.22 37.52
N SER A 322 -45.99 -5.83 38.65
CA SER A 322 -46.09 -5.19 39.96
C SER A 322 -45.21 -3.93 40.09
N ALA A 323 -44.08 -3.90 39.38
CA ALA A 323 -43.16 -2.77 39.31
C ALA A 323 -43.53 -1.75 38.23
N GLY A 324 -44.65 -1.95 37.51
CA GLY A 324 -45.08 -1.08 36.42
C GLY A 324 -44.18 -1.14 35.18
N ILE A 325 -43.40 -2.23 35.03
CA ILE A 325 -42.55 -2.47 33.87
C ILE A 325 -43.43 -3.12 32.78
N PRO A 326 -43.44 -2.59 31.55
CA PRO A 326 -44.22 -3.17 30.45
C PRO A 326 -43.71 -4.58 30.08
N VAL A 327 -44.65 -5.47 29.77
CA VAL A 327 -44.46 -6.86 29.32
C VAL A 327 -45.01 -7.01 27.90
N GLU A 328 -44.45 -7.92 27.10
CA GLU A 328 -44.88 -8.13 25.70
C GLU A 328 -46.06 -9.09 25.60
N LYS A 329 -46.11 -10.11 26.46
CA LYS A 329 -47.25 -11.03 26.57
C LYS A 329 -48.12 -10.63 27.76
N GLU A 330 -49.44 -10.65 27.61
CA GLU A 330 -50.32 -10.51 28.78
C GLU A 330 -50.39 -11.84 29.57
N VAL A 331 -50.75 -11.77 30.86
CA VAL A 331 -50.71 -12.95 31.77
C VAL A 331 -51.61 -14.10 31.28
N GLU A 332 -52.72 -13.78 30.62
CA GLU A 332 -53.65 -14.76 30.07
C GLU A 332 -53.11 -15.43 28.80
N GLU A 333 -52.45 -14.66 27.93
CA GLU A 333 -51.84 -15.17 26.69
C GLU A 333 -50.61 -16.07 26.95
N ALA A 334 -49.85 -15.78 28.01
CA ALA A 334 -48.72 -16.61 28.41
C ALA A 334 -49.18 -18.00 28.90
N LYS A 335 -50.25 -18.05 29.70
CA LYS A 335 -50.84 -19.31 30.21
C LYS A 335 -51.42 -20.19 29.09
N GLU A 336 -52.10 -19.59 28.12
CA GLU A 336 -52.56 -20.33 26.92
C GLU A 336 -51.40 -20.87 26.08
N THR A 337 -50.25 -20.19 26.08
CA THR A 337 -49.09 -20.59 25.28
C THR A 337 -48.34 -21.76 25.94
N GLU A 338 -48.22 -21.76 27.28
CA GLU A 338 -47.70 -22.91 28.05
C GLU A 338 -48.58 -24.16 27.88
N GLU A 339 -49.91 -24.04 28.01
CA GLU A 339 -50.83 -25.16 27.80
C GLU A 339 -50.76 -25.73 26.37
N LYS A 340 -50.53 -24.88 25.36
CA LYS A 340 -50.35 -25.32 23.96
C LYS A 340 -48.99 -25.95 23.68
N SER A 341 -47.94 -25.64 24.45
CA SER A 341 -46.64 -26.31 24.32
C SER A 341 -46.59 -27.66 25.04
N GLU A 342 -47.25 -27.77 26.20
CA GLU A 342 -47.36 -29.04 26.93
C GLU A 342 -48.32 -30.03 26.26
N GLY A 343 -49.35 -29.56 25.54
CA GLY A 343 -50.26 -30.41 24.77
C GLY A 343 -49.72 -30.95 23.43
N LYS A 344 -48.44 -30.73 23.12
CA LYS A 344 -47.80 -31.11 21.84
C LYS A 344 -46.64 -32.12 21.98
N GLU A 345 -46.41 -32.68 23.16
CA GLU A 345 -45.54 -33.86 23.34
C GLU A 345 -46.23 -35.18 22.99
#